data_AF-A0A1J5PIN5-F1
#
_entry.id   AF-A0A1J5PIN5-F1
#
_cell.length_a   1.000
_cell.length_b   1.000
_cell.length_c   1.000
_cell.angle_alpha   90.00
_cell.angle_beta   90.00
_cell.angle_gamma   90.00
#
_symmetry.space_group_name_H-M   'P 1'
#
loop_
_entity.id
_entity.type
_entity.pdbx_description
1 polymer ?
#
loop_
_entity_poly.entity_id
_entity_poly.type
_entity_poly.pdbx_seq_one_letter_code
_entity_poly.pdbx_strand_id
1 'polypeptide(L)'
;MHDGGVNGYLSSVTLVPKEHLGIIILTNTDQNELFEALRWEIMDAYFKMPFRNYSDTYLANFKAKLETMDAIDKKVRDTVAMNRPPALPVTAYTGKYINALYGNMEVTQGEGNNLEMRFEHHTRMYALLKPMGGNRFAVTFSDPTLGKSVFPFQVQNGVVTGVVVKVADFVERDPYKFRKVK
;
A
#
# COMPACT_ATOMS: atom_id res chain seq x y z
N MET A 1 -0.26 23.00 12.78
CA MET A 1 -1.11 22.36 11.76
C MET A 1 -0.95 20.87 11.94
N HIS A 2 -2.04 20.13 11.86
CA HIS A 2 -2.02 18.68 11.94
C HIS A 2 -3.10 18.13 11.04
N ASP A 3 -2.73 17.10 10.28
CA ASP A 3 -3.60 16.41 9.36
C ASP A 3 -3.79 14.98 9.82
N GLY A 4 -4.94 14.41 9.50
CA GLY A 4 -5.30 13.04 9.86
C GLY A 4 -5.99 12.35 8.72
N GLY A 5 -5.71 11.06 8.55
CA GLY A 5 -6.33 10.21 7.53
C GLY A 5 -6.71 8.86 8.11
N VAL A 6 -7.91 8.41 7.77
CA VAL A 6 -8.37 7.04 7.96
C VAL A 6 -9.18 6.67 6.72
N ASN A 7 -9.37 5.37 6.47
CA ASN A 7 -10.07 4.88 5.29
C ASN A 7 -11.38 5.64 5.04
N GLY A 8 -11.44 6.37 3.93
CA GLY A 8 -12.57 7.18 3.50
C GLY A 8 -12.67 8.59 4.10
N TYR A 9 -11.74 9.04 4.95
CA TYR A 9 -11.81 10.35 5.60
C TYR A 9 -10.45 11.04 5.71
N LEU A 10 -10.41 12.34 5.41
CA LEU A 10 -9.26 13.19 5.66
C LEU A 10 -9.67 14.39 6.52
N SER A 11 -8.73 14.87 7.31
CA SER A 11 -8.93 16.00 8.22
C SER A 11 -7.70 16.88 8.23
N SER A 12 -7.94 18.19 8.39
CA SER A 12 -6.90 19.18 8.64
C SER A 12 -7.36 20.08 9.79
N VAL A 13 -6.48 20.28 10.77
CA VAL A 13 -6.64 21.24 11.85
C VAL A 13 -5.49 22.25 11.81
N THR A 14 -5.85 23.52 11.65
CA THR A 14 -4.90 24.65 11.66
C THR A 14 -5.31 25.66 12.69
N LEU A 15 -4.37 26.01 13.56
CA LEU A 15 -4.53 27.10 14.52
C LEU A 15 -3.51 28.18 14.19
N VAL A 16 -3.97 29.42 14.14
CA VAL A 16 -3.14 30.62 14.01
C VAL A 16 -3.38 31.49 15.24
N PRO A 17 -2.68 31.24 16.36
CA PRO A 17 -3.01 31.85 17.65
C PRO A 17 -2.94 33.38 17.66
N LYS A 18 -1.93 33.96 16.98
CA LYS A 18 -1.74 35.42 16.90
C LYS A 18 -2.91 36.15 16.25
N GLU A 19 -3.62 35.46 15.37
CA GLU A 19 -4.75 35.99 14.62
C GLU A 19 -6.09 35.54 15.23
N HIS A 20 -6.06 34.81 16.35
CA HIS A 20 -7.24 34.18 16.95
C HIS A 20 -8.06 33.33 15.96
N LEU A 21 -7.38 32.72 14.97
CA LEU A 21 -8.00 31.95 13.90
C LEU A 21 -7.80 30.44 14.11
N GLY A 22 -8.88 29.69 13.92
CA GLY A 22 -8.86 28.24 13.80
C GLY A 22 -9.57 27.80 12.53
N ILE A 23 -8.97 26.87 11.78
CA ILE A 23 -9.50 26.28 10.55
C ILE A 23 -9.57 24.77 10.76
N ILE A 24 -10.76 24.21 10.58
CA ILE A 24 -11.01 22.76 10.62
C ILE A 24 -11.66 22.37 9.31
N ILE A 25 -11.06 21.41 8.61
CA ILE A 25 -11.57 20.86 7.36
C ILE A 25 -11.68 19.36 7.51
N LEU A 26 -12.84 18.81 7.14
CA LEU A 26 -13.15 17.39 7.21
C LEU A 26 -13.72 16.96 5.86
N THR A 27 -13.21 15.87 5.30
CA THR A 27 -13.74 15.24 4.10
C THR A 27 -14.16 13.80 4.40
N ASN A 28 -15.17 13.32 3.68
CA ASN A 28 -15.63 11.93 3.69
C ASN A 28 -15.21 11.17 2.42
N THR A 29 -14.07 11.59 1.85
CA THR A 29 -13.32 10.85 0.82
C THR A 29 -11.83 11.03 1.09
N ASP A 30 -11.02 10.02 0.76
CA ASP A 30 -9.57 9.96 1.06
C ASP A 30 -8.67 9.88 -0.19
N GLN A 31 -9.26 9.83 -1.39
CA GLN A 31 -8.54 9.86 -2.67
C GLN A 31 -8.49 11.29 -3.24
N ASN A 32 -8.04 12.25 -2.43
CA ASN A 32 -7.92 13.66 -2.83
C ASN A 32 -6.93 14.40 -1.92
N GLU A 33 -6.53 15.59 -2.36
CA GLU A 33 -5.73 16.53 -1.58
C GLU A 33 -6.49 17.85 -1.33
N LEU A 34 -7.84 17.80 -1.39
CA LEU A 34 -8.69 18.99 -1.32
C LEU A 34 -8.60 19.66 0.05
N PHE A 35 -8.52 18.86 1.11
CA PHE A 35 -8.44 19.35 2.49
C PHE A 35 -7.19 20.24 2.72
N GLU A 36 -6.07 19.88 2.10
CA GLU A 36 -4.83 20.67 2.09
C GLU A 36 -4.97 21.95 1.26
N ALA A 37 -5.50 21.83 0.04
CA ALA A 37 -5.67 22.96 -0.86
C ALA A 37 -6.62 24.01 -0.27
N LEU A 38 -7.76 23.58 0.28
CA LEU A 38 -8.75 24.44 0.89
C LEU A 38 -8.20 25.17 2.11
N ARG A 39 -7.37 24.51 2.92
CA ARG A 39 -6.69 25.14 4.06
C ARG A 39 -5.83 26.32 3.61
N TRP A 40 -5.04 26.14 2.56
CA TRP A 40 -4.19 27.20 2.03
C TRP A 40 -5.00 28.33 1.38
N GLU A 41 -6.06 28.01 0.66
CA GLU A 41 -6.99 29.02 0.12
C GLU A 41 -7.63 29.86 1.22
N ILE A 42 -8.12 29.23 2.30
CA ILE A 42 -8.72 29.95 3.44
C ILE A 42 -7.68 30.84 4.13
N MET A 43 -6.46 30.34 4.32
CA MET A 43 -5.37 31.12 4.91
C MET A 43 -5.05 32.36 4.07
N ASP A 44 -4.85 32.20 2.76
CA ASP A 44 -4.54 33.33 1.88
C ASP A 44 -5.68 34.34 1.81
N ALA A 45 -6.94 33.88 1.73
CA ALA A 45 -8.10 34.75 1.78
C ALA A 45 -8.18 35.54 3.09
N TYR A 46 -7.94 34.90 4.24
CA TYR A 46 -7.94 35.55 5.55
C TYR A 46 -6.87 36.65 5.66
N PHE A 47 -5.67 36.37 5.15
CA PHE A 47 -4.55 37.31 5.16
C PHE A 47 -4.54 38.32 4.01
N LYS A 48 -5.56 38.31 3.15
CA LYS A 48 -5.66 39.18 1.96
C LYS A 48 -4.45 39.00 1.03
N MET A 49 -3.93 37.78 0.95
CA MET A 49 -2.89 37.41 0.00
C MET A 49 -3.50 37.26 -1.42
N PRO A 50 -2.69 37.37 -2.48
CA PRO A 50 -3.16 37.09 -3.84
C PRO A 50 -3.67 35.65 -3.98
N PHE A 51 -4.72 35.47 -4.79
CA PHE A 51 -5.24 34.15 -5.14
C PHE A 51 -4.18 33.33 -5.90
N ARG A 52 -3.95 32.09 -5.48
CA ARG A 52 -2.92 31.19 -6.05
C ARG A 52 -3.47 29.92 -6.68
N ASN A 53 -4.75 29.61 -6.48
CA ASN A 53 -5.41 28.41 -7.01
C ASN A 53 -4.67 27.11 -6.62
N TYR A 54 -4.60 26.85 -5.31
CA TYR A 54 -4.01 25.62 -4.79
C TYR A 54 -4.78 24.40 -5.27
N SER A 55 -6.10 24.50 -5.45
CA SER A 55 -6.92 23.37 -5.93
C SER A 55 -6.40 22.80 -7.25
N ASP A 56 -6.12 23.65 -8.25
CA ASP A 56 -5.60 23.18 -9.54
C ASP A 56 -4.19 22.59 -9.42
N THR A 57 -3.32 23.21 -8.62
CA THR A 57 -1.97 22.72 -8.37
C THR A 57 -1.97 21.33 -7.74
N TYR A 58 -2.76 21.15 -6.68
CA TYR A 58 -2.88 19.88 -5.97
C TYR A 58 -3.57 18.82 -6.84
N LEU A 59 -4.58 19.19 -7.63
CA LEU A 59 -5.24 18.27 -8.57
C LEU A 59 -4.27 17.77 -9.65
N ALA A 60 -3.41 18.63 -10.19
CA ALA A 60 -2.41 18.24 -11.17
C ALA A 60 -1.40 17.25 -10.58
N ASN A 61 -0.91 17.50 -9.36
CA ASN A 61 0.00 16.60 -8.66
C ASN A 61 -0.66 15.24 -8.35
N PHE A 62 -1.92 15.25 -7.92
CA PHE A 62 -2.69 14.04 -7.65
C PHE A 62 -2.85 13.19 -8.92
N LYS A 63 -3.22 13.81 -10.06
CA LYS A 63 -3.34 13.11 -11.35
C LYS A 63 -2.02 12.48 -11.80
N ALA A 64 -0.91 13.21 -11.70
CA ALA A 64 0.41 12.68 -12.06
C ALA A 64 0.82 11.47 -11.20
N LYS A 65 0.51 11.50 -9.90
CA LYS A 65 0.73 10.36 -9.00
C LYS A 65 -0.15 9.18 -9.38
N LEU A 66 -1.42 9.40 -9.67
CA LEU A 66 -2.36 8.37 -10.10
C LEU A 66 -1.90 7.69 -11.40
N GLU A 67 -1.50 8.46 -12.41
CA GLU A 67 -0.98 7.93 -13.67
C GLU A 67 0.26 7.05 -13.46
N THR A 68 1.15 7.45 -12.56
CA THR A 68 2.34 6.66 -12.20
C THR A 68 1.95 5.34 -11.55
N MET A 69 1.01 5.36 -10.61
CA MET A 69 0.50 4.16 -9.94
C MET A 69 -0.19 3.22 -10.92
N ASP A 70 -1.04 3.75 -11.80
CA ASP A 70 -1.74 2.99 -12.83
C ASP A 70 -0.77 2.33 -13.82
N ALA A 71 0.31 3.02 -14.20
CA ALA A 71 1.35 2.45 -15.06
C ALA A 71 2.10 1.29 -14.37
N ILE A 72 2.37 1.38 -13.06
CA ILE A 72 2.98 0.29 -12.27
C ILE A 72 2.01 -0.90 -12.20
N ASP A 73 0.76 -0.66 -11.83
CA ASP A 73 -0.28 -1.69 -11.73
C ASP A 73 -0.51 -2.39 -13.08
N LYS A 74 -0.49 -1.63 -14.18
CA LYS A 74 -0.58 -2.19 -15.54
C LYS A 74 0.60 -3.12 -15.83
N LYS A 75 1.84 -2.70 -15.56
CA LYS A 75 3.03 -3.55 -15.77
C LYS A 75 2.96 -4.86 -14.98
N VAL A 76 2.49 -4.81 -13.73
CA VAL A 76 2.31 -5.99 -12.89
C VAL A 76 1.25 -6.92 -13.49
N ARG A 77 0.08 -6.38 -13.85
CA ARG A 77 -1.01 -7.14 -14.51
C ARG A 77 -0.57 -7.78 -15.81
N ASP A 78 0.10 -7.03 -16.68
CA ASP A 78 0.59 -7.51 -17.97
C ASP A 78 1.61 -8.66 -17.77
N THR A 79 2.47 -8.56 -16.75
CA THR A 79 3.44 -9.61 -16.42
C THR A 79 2.75 -10.88 -15.92
N VAL A 80 1.73 -10.76 -15.06
CA VAL A 80 0.93 -11.91 -14.58
C VAL A 80 0.21 -12.59 -15.75
N ALA A 81 -0.33 -11.82 -16.69
CA ALA A 81 -1.03 -12.34 -17.87
C ALA A 81 -0.13 -13.18 -18.80
N MET A 82 1.19 -13.07 -18.69
CA MET A 82 2.14 -13.92 -19.42
C MET A 82 2.22 -15.35 -18.86
N ASN A 83 1.55 -15.67 -17.74
CA ASN A 83 1.47 -17.01 -17.14
C ASN A 83 2.83 -17.69 -16.93
N ARG A 84 3.86 -16.90 -16.56
CA ARG A 84 5.21 -17.43 -16.33
C ARG A 84 5.25 -18.25 -15.03
N PRO A 85 5.77 -19.48 -15.06
CA PRO A 85 5.84 -20.31 -13.86
C PRO A 85 6.85 -19.73 -12.85
N PRO A 86 6.69 -20.01 -11.55
CA PRO A 86 7.72 -19.73 -10.56
C PRO A 86 9.00 -20.53 -10.88
N ALA A 87 10.15 -20.06 -10.38
CA ALA A 87 11.45 -20.70 -10.64
C ALA A 87 11.62 -22.06 -9.95
N LEU A 88 10.92 -22.28 -8.83
CA LEU A 88 10.87 -23.56 -8.13
C LEU A 88 9.43 -24.13 -8.22
N PRO A 89 9.22 -25.43 -7.95
CA PRO A 89 7.88 -25.97 -7.77
C PRO A 89 7.10 -25.15 -6.74
N VAL A 90 5.81 -24.91 -6.97
CA VAL A 90 4.98 -24.06 -6.09
C VAL A 90 4.99 -24.53 -4.63
N THR A 91 5.10 -25.83 -4.40
CA THR A 91 5.25 -26.46 -3.07
C THR A 91 6.53 -26.06 -2.34
N ALA A 92 7.57 -25.59 -3.04
CA ALA A 92 8.78 -25.07 -2.41
C ALA A 92 8.52 -23.75 -1.67
N TYR A 93 7.48 -22.99 -2.03
CA TYR A 93 7.12 -21.73 -1.40
C TYR A 93 6.09 -21.89 -0.27
N THR A 94 5.40 -23.03 -0.18
CA THR A 94 4.39 -23.29 0.87
C THR A 94 5.03 -23.62 2.21
N GLY A 95 4.28 -23.47 3.29
CA GLY A 95 4.68 -23.77 4.66
C GLY A 95 4.56 -22.58 5.61
N LYS A 96 5.11 -22.75 6.81
CA LYS A 96 5.07 -21.73 7.86
C LYS A 96 6.24 -20.76 7.73
N TYR A 97 5.95 -19.49 7.95
CA TYR A 97 6.88 -18.37 7.93
C TYR A 97 6.74 -17.59 9.24
N ILE A 98 7.84 -17.06 9.75
CA ILE A 98 7.87 -16.35 11.03
C ILE A 98 8.61 -15.02 10.92
N ASN A 99 8.04 -14.00 11.52
CA ASN A 99 8.70 -12.73 11.80
C ASN A 99 8.64 -12.49 13.32
N ALA A 100 9.75 -12.06 13.92
CA ALA A 100 9.85 -11.92 15.37
C ALA A 100 8.93 -10.85 15.98
N LEU A 101 8.53 -9.85 15.19
CA LEU A 101 7.66 -8.77 15.62
C LEU A 101 6.20 -9.02 15.20
N TYR A 102 5.98 -9.46 13.97
CA TYR A 102 4.64 -9.60 13.39
C TYR A 102 3.96 -10.94 13.72
N GLY A 103 4.73 -11.97 14.07
CA GLY A 103 4.22 -13.31 14.35
C GLY A 103 4.30 -14.25 13.14
N ASN A 104 3.44 -15.26 13.13
CA ASN A 104 3.46 -16.31 12.11
C ASN A 104 2.59 -15.97 10.89
N MET A 105 2.99 -16.52 9.76
CA MET A 105 2.26 -16.51 8.50
C MET A 105 2.31 -17.90 7.88
N GLU A 106 1.20 -18.36 7.33
CA GLU A 106 1.11 -19.62 6.59
C GLU A 106 0.93 -19.33 5.11
N VAL A 107 1.72 -20.02 4.28
CA VAL A 107 1.62 -19.98 2.81
C VAL A 107 1.10 -21.33 2.33
N THR A 108 -0.05 -21.33 1.67
CA THR A 108 -0.65 -22.53 1.08
C THR A 108 -0.71 -22.41 -0.44
N GLN A 109 -0.82 -23.56 -1.11
CA GLN A 109 -1.04 -23.58 -2.55
C GLN A 109 -2.53 -23.32 -2.82
N GLY A 110 -2.81 -22.39 -3.75
CA GLY A 110 -4.14 -22.16 -4.30
C GLY A 110 -4.32 -22.89 -5.63
N GLU A 111 -5.15 -22.34 -6.52
CA GLU A 111 -5.32 -22.91 -7.85
C GLU A 111 -4.05 -22.81 -8.71
N GLY A 112 -3.62 -23.95 -9.26
CA GLY A 112 -2.43 -24.04 -10.10
C GLY A 112 -1.15 -23.62 -9.37
N ASN A 113 -0.49 -22.58 -9.89
CA ASN A 113 0.75 -22.01 -9.33
C ASN A 113 0.50 -20.79 -8.42
N ASN A 114 -0.75 -20.49 -8.10
CA ASN A 114 -1.09 -19.41 -7.18
C ASN A 114 -0.81 -19.84 -5.73
N LEU A 115 -0.53 -18.86 -4.88
CA LEU A 115 -0.38 -19.06 -3.44
C LEU A 115 -1.41 -18.22 -2.69
N GLU A 116 -1.74 -18.66 -1.49
CA GLU A 116 -2.50 -17.89 -0.51
C GLU A 116 -1.66 -17.71 0.75
N MET A 117 -1.66 -16.50 1.30
CA MET A 117 -1.01 -16.15 2.56
C MET A 117 -2.07 -15.84 3.62
N ARG A 118 -1.94 -16.47 4.80
CA ARG A 118 -2.75 -16.18 5.98
C ARG A 118 -1.86 -15.77 7.14
N PHE A 119 -2.34 -14.80 7.92
CA PHE A 119 -1.55 -14.14 8.96
C PHE A 119 -2.16 -14.44 10.33
N GLU A 120 -1.35 -14.88 11.28
CA GLU A 120 -1.79 -15.38 12.59
C GLU A 120 -2.69 -14.39 13.36
N HIS A 121 -2.31 -13.11 13.36
CA HIS A 121 -3.05 -12.08 14.09
C HIS A 121 -4.13 -11.38 13.26
N HIS A 122 -4.37 -11.81 12.02
CA HIS A 122 -5.38 -11.23 11.13
C HIS A 122 -6.24 -12.34 10.50
N THR A 123 -7.05 -13.02 11.30
CA THR A 123 -7.79 -14.23 10.90
C THR A 123 -8.77 -14.04 9.73
N ARG A 124 -9.26 -12.82 9.51
CA ARG A 124 -10.14 -12.45 8.39
C ARG A 124 -9.38 -11.99 7.14
N MET A 125 -8.07 -11.79 7.24
CA MET A 125 -7.23 -11.28 6.17
C MET A 125 -6.42 -12.40 5.53
N TYR A 126 -6.47 -12.43 4.21
CA TYR A 126 -5.58 -13.23 3.38
C TYR A 126 -4.99 -12.38 2.25
N ALA A 127 -3.90 -12.86 1.68
CA ALA A 127 -3.31 -12.30 0.46
C ALA A 127 -3.27 -13.38 -0.62
N LEU A 128 -3.67 -13.01 -1.83
CA LEU A 128 -3.60 -13.86 -3.01
C LEU A 128 -2.35 -13.51 -3.82
N LEU A 129 -1.58 -14.54 -4.20
CA LEU A 129 -0.29 -14.38 -4.84
C LEU A 129 -0.30 -15.08 -6.19
N LYS A 130 -0.08 -14.32 -7.27
CA LYS A 130 0.03 -14.84 -8.63
C LYS A 130 1.48 -14.82 -9.10
N PRO A 131 2.00 -15.88 -9.72
CA PRO A 131 3.38 -15.93 -10.15
C PRO A 131 3.67 -14.90 -11.25
N MET A 132 4.85 -14.28 -11.19
CA MET A 132 5.31 -13.31 -12.20
C MET A 132 6.57 -13.77 -12.94
N GLY A 133 6.86 -15.08 -12.87
CA GLY A 133 8.17 -15.64 -13.23
C GLY A 133 9.24 -15.43 -12.16
N GLY A 134 10.20 -16.34 -12.09
CA GLY A 134 11.26 -16.27 -11.08
C GLY A 134 10.73 -16.57 -9.67
N ASN A 135 11.33 -15.95 -8.65
CA ASN A 135 10.94 -16.10 -7.24
C ASN A 135 10.06 -14.94 -6.74
N ARG A 136 9.18 -14.40 -7.58
CA ARG A 136 8.37 -13.23 -7.24
C ARG A 136 6.92 -13.39 -7.64
N PHE A 137 6.04 -12.83 -6.82
CA PHE A 137 4.59 -12.98 -6.95
C PHE A 137 3.91 -11.62 -6.83
N ALA A 138 2.94 -11.36 -7.71
CA ALA A 138 2.02 -10.25 -7.60
C ALA A 138 1.03 -10.56 -6.49
N VAL A 139 0.89 -9.66 -5.53
CA VAL A 139 0.10 -9.86 -4.32
C VAL A 139 -1.09 -8.92 -4.33
N THR A 140 -2.25 -9.45 -3.97
CA THR A 140 -3.46 -8.67 -3.72
C THR A 140 -4.00 -9.06 -2.35
N PHE A 141 -4.04 -8.11 -1.42
CA PHE A 141 -4.65 -8.34 -0.12
C PHE A 141 -6.18 -8.35 -0.25
N SER A 142 -6.83 -9.16 0.57
CA SER A 142 -8.30 -9.22 0.71
C SER A 142 -8.89 -7.92 1.23
N ASP A 143 -8.16 -7.22 2.11
CA ASP A 143 -8.47 -5.85 2.49
C ASP A 143 -7.85 -4.87 1.47
N PRO A 144 -8.67 -4.10 0.73
CA PRO A 144 -8.18 -3.17 -0.28
C PRO A 144 -7.25 -2.09 0.26
N THR A 145 -7.33 -1.78 1.57
CA THR A 145 -6.54 -0.72 2.20
C THR A 145 -5.07 -1.10 2.34
N LEU A 146 -4.78 -2.40 2.40
CA LEU A 146 -3.42 -2.95 2.36
C LEU A 146 -2.85 -3.01 0.95
N GLY A 147 -3.72 -2.89 -0.06
CA GLY A 147 -3.37 -2.67 -1.45
C GLY A 147 -2.83 -3.90 -2.19
N LYS A 148 -2.00 -3.61 -3.19
CA LYS A 148 -1.30 -4.60 -4.02
C LYS A 148 0.19 -4.39 -3.87
N SER A 149 0.95 -5.46 -4.07
CA SER A 149 2.41 -5.42 -3.97
C SER A 149 3.05 -6.50 -4.83
N VAL A 150 4.38 -6.55 -4.85
CA VAL A 150 5.15 -7.66 -5.43
C VAL A 150 6.07 -8.21 -4.36
N PHE A 151 5.87 -9.48 -3.99
CA PHE A 151 6.68 -10.12 -2.95
C PHE A 151 7.81 -10.93 -3.57
N PRO A 152 9.07 -10.58 -3.28
CA PRO A 152 10.20 -11.42 -3.59
C PRO A 152 10.39 -12.49 -2.51
N PHE A 153 10.40 -13.75 -2.92
CA PHE A 153 10.88 -14.85 -2.11
C PHE A 153 12.40 -14.92 -2.18
N GLN A 154 13.01 -15.13 -1.02
CA GLN A 154 14.44 -15.31 -0.87
C GLN A 154 14.78 -16.78 -1.07
N VAL A 155 15.66 -17.07 -2.02
CA VAL A 155 16.10 -18.43 -2.33
C VAL A 155 17.62 -18.52 -2.17
N GLN A 156 18.07 -19.53 -1.43
CA GLN A 156 19.49 -19.84 -1.24
C GLN A 156 19.70 -21.31 -1.57
N ASN A 157 20.65 -21.63 -2.46
CA ASN A 157 20.97 -23.00 -2.87
C ASN A 157 19.73 -23.82 -3.32
N GLY A 158 18.81 -23.19 -4.04
CA GLY A 158 17.57 -23.83 -4.51
C GLY A 158 16.48 -24.00 -3.44
N VAL A 159 16.69 -23.49 -2.23
CA VAL A 159 15.73 -23.59 -1.11
C VAL A 159 15.16 -22.22 -0.76
N VAL A 160 13.83 -22.14 -0.63
CA VAL A 160 13.15 -20.92 -0.16
C VAL A 160 13.44 -20.72 1.33
N THR A 161 14.01 -19.58 1.68
CA THR A 161 14.45 -19.22 3.04
C THR A 161 13.59 -18.16 3.70
N GLY A 162 12.83 -17.39 2.92
CA GLY A 162 11.99 -16.31 3.44
C GLY A 162 11.27 -15.53 2.35
N VAL A 163 10.53 -14.51 2.77
CA VAL A 163 9.80 -13.59 1.90
C VAL A 163 9.73 -12.21 2.54
N VAL A 164 9.78 -11.18 1.71
CA VAL A 164 9.61 -9.78 2.13
C VAL A 164 8.16 -9.38 1.86
N VAL A 165 7.42 -9.07 2.92
CA VAL A 165 6.01 -8.68 2.89
C VAL A 165 5.93 -7.17 3.09
N LYS A 166 5.19 -6.50 2.20
CA LYS A 166 4.96 -5.05 2.26
C LYS A 166 3.53 -4.71 1.86
N VAL A 167 2.82 -4.01 2.73
CA VAL A 167 1.49 -3.43 2.47
C VAL A 167 1.64 -2.03 1.87
N ALA A 168 0.53 -1.36 1.58
CA ALA A 168 0.53 0.02 1.11
C ALA A 168 1.29 0.96 2.07
N ASP A 169 2.06 1.90 1.50
CA ASP A 169 2.90 2.84 2.27
C ASP A 169 2.09 3.73 3.25
N PHE A 170 0.80 3.94 2.99
CA PHE A 170 -0.10 4.66 3.87
C PHE A 170 -0.36 3.90 5.18
N VAL A 171 -0.30 2.57 5.15
CA VAL A 171 -0.54 1.70 6.32
C VAL A 171 0.76 1.44 7.06
N GLU A 172 1.82 1.08 6.34
CA GLU A 172 3.12 0.80 6.91
C GLU A 172 4.21 1.13 5.88
N ARG A 173 5.24 1.85 6.33
CA ARG A 173 6.34 2.25 5.45
C ARG A 173 7.36 1.14 5.27
N ASP A 174 7.63 0.40 6.35
CA ASP A 174 8.68 -0.59 6.38
C ASP A 174 8.19 -2.00 6.03
N PRO A 175 8.96 -2.76 5.25
CA PRO A 175 8.60 -4.15 4.96
C PRO A 175 8.92 -5.08 6.14
N TYR A 176 8.11 -6.12 6.29
CA TYR A 176 8.37 -7.22 7.21
C TYR A 176 9.09 -8.37 6.51
N LYS A 177 10.22 -8.81 7.07
CA LYS A 177 10.98 -9.96 6.58
C LYS A 177 10.55 -11.20 7.33
N PHE A 178 9.93 -12.15 6.64
CA PHE A 178 9.57 -13.43 7.22
C PHE A 178 10.57 -14.51 6.83
N ARG A 179 11.00 -15.31 7.80
CA ARG A 179 11.86 -16.49 7.57
C ARG A 179 10.99 -17.72 7.45
N LYS A 180 11.27 -18.58 6.47
CA LYS A 180 10.63 -19.90 6.36
C LYS A 180 11.07 -20.79 7.53
N VAL A 181 10.11 -21.41 8.19
CA VAL A 181 10.35 -22.46 9.19
C VAL A 181 10.70 -23.74 8.42
N LYS A 182 11.76 -24.42 8.86
CA LYS A 182 12.24 -25.66 8.24
C LYS A 182 11.17 -26.74 8.28
#